data_AF-A0A6N7H0Z2-F1
#
_entry.id   AF-A0A6N7H0Z2-F1
#
_cell.length_a   1.000
_cell.length_b   1.000
_cell.length_c   1.000
_cell.angle_alpha   90.00
_cell.angle_beta   90.00
_cell.angle_gamma   90.00
#
_symmetry.space_group_name_H-M   'P 1'
#
loop_
_entity.id
_entity.type
_entity.pdbx_description
1 polymer ?
#
loop_
_entity_poly.entity_id
_entity_poly.type
_entity_poly.pdbx_seq_one_letter_code
_entity_poly.pdbx_strand_id
1 'polypeptide(L)'
;MTATSQSKGLGLVAAVLLVAAALVGCSSVVDNIPTSMGGLPEGVPQRPATPAPFPLVHDMPPPRQDSALTEADSKRLREELKNTRKRVAPMEATGSTAPKAGSGRNP
;
A
#
# COMPACT_ATOMS: atom_id res chain seq x y z
N MET A 1 49.27 -14.04 14.80
CA MET A 1 48.73 -13.90 13.43
C MET A 1 47.33 -14.53 13.39
N THR A 2 46.29 -13.74 13.63
CA THR A 2 44.88 -14.16 13.68
C THR A 2 44.16 -13.68 12.43
N ALA A 3 44.10 -14.51 11.38
CA ALA A 3 43.48 -14.15 10.11
C ALA A 3 42.56 -15.27 9.62
N THR A 4 41.40 -15.44 10.26
CA THR A 4 40.31 -16.31 9.76
C THR A 4 38.92 -15.69 9.91
N SER A 5 38.79 -14.46 10.46
CA SER A 5 37.49 -13.82 10.74
C SER A 5 37.02 -12.82 9.67
N GLN A 6 37.56 -12.84 8.44
CA GLN A 6 37.08 -11.96 7.35
C GLN A 6 36.05 -12.65 6.45
N SER A 7 36.09 -13.98 6.29
CA SER A 7 35.24 -14.70 5.33
C SER A 7 33.77 -14.75 5.74
N LYS A 8 33.48 -14.88 7.04
CA LYS A 8 32.10 -14.90 7.56
C LYS A 8 31.42 -13.52 7.47
N GLY A 9 32.18 -12.45 7.70
CA GLY A 9 31.71 -11.08 7.56
C GLY A 9 31.36 -10.73 6.12
N LEU A 10 32.20 -11.15 5.17
CA LEU A 10 31.96 -10.91 3.74
C LEU A 10 30.72 -11.65 3.22
N GLY A 11 30.49 -12.90 3.67
CA GLY A 11 29.29 -13.66 3.31
C GLY A 11 28.00 -13.03 3.84
N LEU A 12 28.03 -12.49 5.07
CA LEU A 12 26.88 -11.79 5.65
C LEU A 12 26.60 -10.47 4.95
N VAL A 13 27.63 -9.69 4.59
CA VAL A 13 27.47 -8.47 3.79
C VAL A 13 26.89 -8.79 2.42
N ALA A 14 27.36 -9.84 1.74
CA ALA A 14 26.81 -10.26 0.45
C ALA A 14 25.33 -10.69 0.55
N ALA A 15 24.96 -11.43 1.60
CA ALA A 15 23.57 -11.82 1.84
C ALA A 15 22.66 -10.62 2.12
N VAL A 16 23.13 -9.65 2.93
CA VAL A 16 22.40 -8.40 3.21
C VAL A 16 22.21 -7.57 1.93
N LEU A 17 23.24 -7.49 1.08
CA LEU A 17 23.14 -6.78 -0.20
C LEU A 17 22.16 -7.44 -1.17
N LEU A 18 22.12 -8.77 -1.23
CA LEU A 18 21.16 -9.50 -2.07
C LEU A 18 19.71 -9.31 -1.59
N VAL A 19 19.47 -9.34 -0.28
CA VAL A 19 18.14 -9.09 0.29
C VAL A 19 17.72 -7.63 0.07
N ALA A 20 18.63 -6.68 0.25
CA ALA A 20 18.37 -5.27 -0.04
C ALA A 20 18.06 -5.04 -1.53
N ALA A 21 18.77 -5.71 -2.44
CA ALA A 21 18.49 -5.64 -3.88
C ALA A 21 17.13 -6.23 -4.24
N ALA A 22 16.69 -7.30 -3.57
CA ALA A 22 15.37 -7.88 -3.77
C ALA A 22 14.21 -6.96 -3.29
N LEU A 23 14.44 -6.16 -2.25
CA LEU A 23 13.44 -5.26 -1.68
C LEU A 23 13.28 -3.93 -2.46
N VAL A 24 14.31 -3.47 -3.17
CA VAL A 24 14.28 -2.24 -3.99
C VAL A 24 13.38 -2.36 -5.24
N GLY A 25 12.99 -3.58 -5.63
CA GLY A 25 12.25 -3.85 -6.85
C GLY A 25 10.73 -3.63 -6.81
N CYS A 26 10.10 -3.50 -5.64
CA CYS A 26 8.64 -3.60 -5.52
C CYS A 26 7.83 -2.51 -6.24
N SER A 27 8.44 -1.37 -6.61
CA SER A 27 7.77 -0.32 -7.40
C SER A 27 8.25 -0.29 -8.85
N SER A 28 9.58 -0.29 -9.06
CA SER A 28 10.16 -0.05 -10.39
C SER A 28 10.14 -1.26 -11.33
N VAL A 29 10.20 -2.48 -10.78
CA VAL A 29 10.24 -3.72 -11.59
C VAL A 29 8.84 -4.14 -12.00
N VAL A 30 7.85 -3.94 -11.13
CA VAL A 30 6.44 -4.30 -11.39
C VAL A 30 5.85 -3.49 -12.55
N ASP A 31 6.20 -2.21 -12.64
CA ASP A 31 5.77 -1.33 -13.74
C ASP A 31 6.35 -1.73 -15.12
N ASN A 32 7.44 -2.51 -15.17
CA ASN A 32 8.15 -2.90 -16.40
C ASN A 32 8.12 -4.41 -16.67
N ILE A 33 7.24 -5.17 -16.01
CA ILE A 33 7.10 -6.61 -16.29
C ILE A 33 6.59 -6.76 -17.73
N PRO A 34 7.33 -7.47 -18.61
CA PRO A 34 6.89 -7.68 -19.98
C PRO A 34 5.55 -8.42 -19.98
N THR A 35 4.71 -8.11 -20.96
CA THR A 35 3.36 -8.70 -21.11
C THR A 35 3.40 -10.23 -21.15
N SER A 36 4.49 -10.83 -21.63
CA SER A 36 4.74 -12.27 -21.65
C SER A 36 4.87 -12.93 -20.26
N MET A 37 5.15 -12.16 -19.21
CA MET A 37 5.33 -12.64 -17.84
C MET A 37 4.20 -12.20 -16.90
N GLY A 38 3.05 -11.77 -17.44
CA GLY A 38 1.89 -11.34 -16.64
C GLY A 38 1.91 -9.86 -16.28
N GLY A 39 2.50 -9.01 -17.12
CA GLY A 39 2.39 -7.55 -17.05
C GLY A 39 0.96 -7.04 -17.34
N LEU A 40 0.83 -5.79 -17.80
CA LEU A 40 -0.47 -5.19 -18.10
C LEU A 40 -1.31 -6.09 -19.03
N PRO A 41 -2.54 -6.52 -18.65
CA PRO A 41 -3.41 -7.30 -19.52
C PRO A 41 -3.81 -6.50 -20.77
N GLU A 42 -4.21 -7.22 -21.83
CA GLU A 42 -4.76 -6.62 -23.05
C GLU A 42 -5.96 -5.74 -22.69
N GLY A 43 -5.82 -4.42 -22.89
CA GLY A 43 -6.86 -3.43 -22.58
C GLY A 43 -6.57 -2.48 -21.42
N VAL A 44 -5.41 -2.57 -20.76
CA VAL A 44 -5.02 -1.49 -19.82
C VAL A 44 -4.67 -0.22 -20.62
N PRO A 45 -5.29 0.92 -20.29
CA PRO A 45 -4.96 2.19 -20.91
C PRO A 45 -3.46 2.46 -20.79
N GLN A 46 -2.83 2.79 -21.90
CA GLN A 46 -1.40 3.08 -21.90
C GLN A 46 -1.13 4.28 -20.98
N ARG A 47 -0.13 4.15 -20.10
CA ARG A 47 0.27 5.23 -19.21
C ARG A 47 0.53 6.48 -20.06
N PRO A 48 -0.16 7.60 -19.82
CA PRO A 48 0.08 8.82 -20.58
C PRO A 48 1.55 9.24 -20.48
N ALA A 49 2.20 9.45 -21.64
CA ALA A 49 3.59 9.90 -21.69
C ALA A 49 3.75 11.35 -21.19
N THR A 50 2.67 12.13 -21.29
CA THR A 50 2.59 13.51 -20.81
C THR A 50 1.89 13.55 -19.45
N PRO A 51 2.52 14.13 -18.42
CA PRO A 51 1.84 14.42 -17.16
C PRO A 51 0.59 15.26 -17.46
N ALA A 52 -0.54 14.92 -16.82
CA ALA A 52 -1.69 15.81 -16.86
C ALA A 52 -1.28 17.18 -16.27
N PRO A 53 -1.82 18.30 -16.79
CA PRO A 53 -1.62 19.59 -16.17
C PRO A 53 -2.18 19.52 -14.74
N PHE A 54 -1.29 19.52 -13.75
CA PHE A 54 -1.68 19.73 -12.37
C PHE A 54 -2.05 21.20 -12.21
N PRO A 55 -3.06 21.54 -11.37
CA PRO A 55 -3.20 22.89 -10.86
C PRO A 55 -1.83 23.36 -10.34
N LEU A 56 -1.48 24.63 -10.49
CA LEU A 56 -0.21 25.09 -9.94
C LEU A 56 -0.23 24.79 -8.44
N VAL A 57 0.88 24.28 -7.90
CA VAL A 57 1.02 23.88 -6.47
C VAL A 57 0.71 25.06 -5.51
N HIS A 58 0.59 26.27 -6.06
CA HIS A 58 0.26 27.51 -5.36
C HIS A 58 -1.13 28.07 -5.66
N ASP A 59 -1.92 27.41 -6.50
CA ASP A 59 -3.34 27.74 -6.68
C ASP A 59 -4.09 27.23 -5.46
N MET A 60 -4.43 28.14 -4.54
CA MET A 60 -5.25 27.79 -3.39
C MET A 60 -6.61 27.29 -3.92
N PRO A 61 -7.03 26.06 -3.55
CA PRO A 61 -8.33 25.56 -3.95
C PRO A 61 -9.43 26.54 -3.54
N PRO A 62 -10.52 26.65 -4.31
CA PRO A 62 -11.67 27.43 -3.92
C PRO A 62 -12.09 27.08 -2.48
N PRO A 63 -12.57 28.05 -1.69
CA PRO A 63 -13.08 27.78 -0.36
C PRO A 63 -14.11 26.65 -0.42
N ARG A 64 -13.99 25.69 0.49
CA ARG A 64 -15.02 24.64 0.62
C ARG A 64 -16.33 25.34 0.94
N GLN A 65 -17.37 25.02 0.17
CA GLN A 65 -18.71 25.55 0.39
C GLN A 65 -19.37 24.92 1.62
N ASP A 66 -18.87 23.77 2.04
CA ASP A 66 -19.34 23.08 3.24
C ASP A 66 -18.86 23.80 4.49
N SER A 67 -19.81 24.05 5.40
CA SER A 67 -19.50 24.58 6.72
C SER A 67 -18.63 23.59 7.50
N ALA A 68 -17.66 24.11 8.25
CA ALA A 68 -16.92 23.30 9.21
C ALA A 68 -17.88 22.59 10.17
N LEU A 69 -17.53 21.36 10.55
CA LEU A 69 -18.33 20.55 11.44
C LEU A 69 -18.45 21.24 12.81
N THR A 70 -19.66 21.28 13.38
CA THR A 70 -19.83 21.84 14.73
C THR A 70 -19.12 20.97 15.77
N GLU A 71 -18.80 21.50 16.95
CA GLU A 71 -18.16 20.71 18.01
C GLU A 71 -19.08 19.57 18.49
N ALA A 72 -20.40 19.80 18.48
CA ALA A 72 -21.40 18.79 18.83
C ALA A 72 -21.37 17.61 17.84
N ASP A 73 -21.36 17.90 16.54
CA ASP A 73 -21.30 16.88 15.49
C ASP A 73 -19.96 16.13 15.52
N SER A 74 -18.86 16.85 15.74
CA SER A 74 -17.53 16.25 15.89
C SER A 74 -17.49 15.27 17.07
N LYS A 75 -18.09 15.64 18.21
CA LYS A 75 -18.19 14.76 19.39
C LYS A 75 -19.01 13.51 19.09
N ARG A 76 -20.14 13.65 18.39
CA ARG A 76 -20.99 12.52 17.99
C ARG A 76 -20.22 11.53 17.10
N LEU A 77 -19.54 12.01 16.05
CA LEU A 77 -18.76 11.16 15.15
C LEU A 77 -17.61 10.45 15.88
N ARG A 78 -16.92 11.12 16.81
CA ARG A 78 -15.86 10.49 17.61
C ARG A 78 -16.40 9.31 18.44
N GLU A 79 -17.57 9.45 19.05
CA GLU A 79 -18.19 8.37 19.83
C GLU A 79 -18.67 7.21 18.94
N GLU A 80 -19.23 7.52 17.77
CA GLU A 80 -19.61 6.52 16.78
C GLU A 80 -18.40 5.70 16.30
N LEU A 81 -17.29 6.36 15.95
CA LEU A 81 -16.05 5.69 15.56
C LEU A 81 -15.48 4.79 16.68
N LYS A 82 -15.54 5.24 17.94
CA LYS A 82 -15.13 4.42 19.09
C LYS A 82 -16.00 3.17 19.23
N ASN A 83 -17.32 3.32 19.10
CA ASN A 83 -18.27 2.21 19.18
C ASN A 83 -18.02 1.19 18.04
N THR A 84 -17.81 1.67 16.81
CA THR A 84 -17.48 0.80 15.67
C THR A 84 -16.18 0.04 15.91
N ARG A 85 -15.12 0.71 16.38
CA ARG A 85 -13.85 0.03 16.69
C ARG A 85 -14.03 -1.07 17.75
N LYS A 86 -14.83 -0.82 18.79
CA LYS A 86 -15.16 -1.84 19.81
C LYS A 86 -15.87 -3.06 19.22
N ARG A 87 -16.70 -2.86 18.19
CA ARG A 87 -17.42 -3.95 17.48
C ARG A 87 -16.52 -4.74 16.54
N VAL A 88 -15.54 -4.09 15.91
CA VAL A 88 -14.61 -4.71 14.95
C VAL A 88 -13.43 -5.41 15.64
N ALA A 89 -12.97 -4.91 16.80
CA ALA A 89 -11.88 -5.52 17.57
C ALA A 89 -12.01 -7.04 17.81
N PRO A 90 -13.18 -7.62 18.13
CA PRO A 90 -13.31 -9.07 18.26
C PRO A 90 -13.26 -9.84 16.92
N MET A 91 -13.39 -9.17 15.77
CA MET A 91 -13.30 -9.82 14.44
C MET A 91 -11.85 -9.95 13.93
N GLU A 92 -10.91 -9.12 14.38
CA GLU A 92 -9.49 -9.25 13.98
C GLU A 92 -8.80 -10.46 14.60
N ALA A 93 -9.32 -11.01 15.71
CA ALA A 93 -8.75 -12.19 16.37
C ALA A 93 -9.04 -13.52 15.63
N THR A 94 -9.87 -13.52 14.57
CA THR A 94 -10.22 -14.74 13.80
C THR A 94 -10.13 -14.57 12.28
N GLY A 95 -9.42 -13.53 11.81
CA GLY A 95 -9.39 -13.14 10.39
C GLY A 95 -8.09 -13.45 9.63
N SER A 96 -7.35 -14.52 9.94
CA SER A 96 -6.27 -15.01 9.06
C SER A 96 -6.21 -16.55 9.01
N THR A 97 -7.35 -17.15 8.74
CA THR A 97 -7.40 -18.38 7.95
C THR A 97 -8.47 -18.16 6.90
N ALA A 98 -8.05 -17.75 5.71
CA ALA A 98 -8.94 -17.62 4.56
C ALA A 98 -9.61 -18.98 4.30
N PRO A 99 -10.95 -19.10 4.39
CA PRO A 99 -11.61 -20.29 3.91
C PRO A 99 -11.51 -20.29 2.38
N LYS A 100 -11.14 -21.45 1.83
CA LYS A 100 -11.05 -21.76 0.41
C LYS A 100 -12.27 -21.20 -0.32
N ALA A 101 -12.02 -20.38 -1.34
CA ALA A 101 -13.05 -19.82 -2.22
C ALA A 101 -13.99 -20.92 -2.72
N GLY A 102 -15.22 -20.90 -2.22
CA GLY A 102 -16.30 -21.80 -2.56
C GLY A 102 -17.47 -20.98 -3.08
N SER A 103 -17.93 -21.35 -4.27
CA SER A 103 -18.81 -20.59 -5.14
C SER A 103 -20.14 -20.17 -4.53
N GLY A 104 -20.54 -18.92 -4.82
CA GLY A 104 -21.94 -18.53 -4.98
C GLY A 104 -22.55 -17.79 -3.80
N ARG A 105 -22.87 -16.52 -4.03
CA ARG A 105 -24.24 -15.92 -3.96
C ARG A 105 -24.16 -14.45 -3.54
N ASN A 106 -24.54 -13.55 -4.44
CA ASN A 106 -25.09 -12.24 -4.11
C ASN A 106 -26.54 -12.28 -4.65
N PRO A 107 -27.58 -11.93 -3.84
CA PRO A 107 -29.01 -12.10 -4.14
C PRO A 107 -29.44 -11.84 -5.58
#